data_AF-A0A0X3ULM0-F1
#
_entry.id   AF-A0A0X3ULM0-F1
#
_cell.length_a   1.000
_cell.length_b   1.000
_cell.length_c   1.000
_cell.angle_alpha   90.00
_cell.angle_beta   90.00
_cell.angle_gamma   90.00
#
_symmetry.space_group_name_H-M   'P 1'
#
loop_
_entity.id
_entity.type
_entity.pdbx_description
1 polymer ?
#
loop_
_entity_poly.entity_id
_entity_poly.type
_entity_poly.pdbx_seq_one_letter_code
_entity_poly.pdbx_strand_id
1 'polypeptide(L)' 'MTPVQVNWLTLVLAPLAVVGLVVAFTAARSAAKKGEPMPGWGKVVQGVAIAFVLLMALMNMAWSGS' A
#
# COMPACT_ATOMS: atom_id res chain seq x y z
N MET A 1 0.22 -21.48 -3.98
CA MET A 1 -1.01 -20.78 -4.40
C MET A 1 -1.22 -21.05 -5.87
N THR A 2 -2.45 -21.27 -6.31
CA THR A 2 -2.71 -21.35 -7.75
C THR A 2 -2.59 -19.94 -8.37
N PRO A 3 -2.21 -19.81 -9.65
CA PRO A 3 -2.05 -18.51 -10.32
C PRO A 3 -3.28 -17.60 -10.18
N VAL A 4 -4.45 -18.23 -10.20
CA VAL A 4 -5.74 -17.59 -10.01
C VAL A 4 -5.82 -16.89 -8.64
N GLN A 5 -5.36 -17.54 -7.56
CA GLN A 5 -5.39 -16.95 -6.21
C GLN A 5 -4.49 -15.71 -6.09
N VAL A 6 -3.30 -15.73 -6.67
CA VAL A 6 -2.37 -14.58 -6.66
C VAL A 6 -2.96 -13.39 -7.43
N ASN A 7 -3.61 -13.66 -8.57
CA ASN A 7 -4.25 -12.64 -9.38
C ASN A 7 -5.44 -11.98 -8.66
N TRP A 8 -6.32 -12.79 -8.05
CA TRP A 8 -7.44 -12.27 -7.26
C TRP A 8 -6.97 -11.46 -6.05
N LEU A 9 -5.93 -11.92 -5.36
CA LEU A 9 -5.38 -11.19 -4.21
C LEU A 9 -4.79 -9.85 -4.66
N THR A 10 -4.05 -9.83 -5.78
CA THR A 10 -3.46 -8.60 -6.32
C THR A 10 -4.54 -7.61 -6.77
N LEU A 11 -5.61 -8.09 -7.42
CA LEU A 11 -6.76 -7.27 -7.83
C LEU A 11 -7.46 -6.57 -6.66
N VAL A 12 -7.45 -7.17 -5.47
CA VAL A 12 -8.08 -6.60 -4.26
C VAL A 12 -7.09 -5.74 -3.47
N LEU A 13 -5.87 -6.23 -3.26
CA LEU A 13 -4.88 -5.56 -2.43
C LEU A 13 -4.26 -4.33 -3.12
N ALA A 14 -4.12 -4.33 -4.45
CA ALA A 14 -3.58 -3.21 -5.20
C ALA A 14 -4.40 -1.92 -5.03
N PRO A 15 -5.72 -1.91 -5.28
CA PRO A 15 -6.52 -0.70 -5.09
C PRO A 15 -6.56 -0.26 -3.61
N LEU A 16 -6.60 -1.19 -2.65
CA LEU A 16 -6.52 -0.86 -1.22
C LEU A 16 -5.19 -0.16 -0.87
N ALA A 17 -4.07 -0.67 -1.38
CA ALA A 17 -2.77 -0.06 -1.19
C ALA A 17 -2.70 1.33 -1.83
N VAL A 18 -3.22 1.49 -3.05
CA VAL A 18 -3.25 2.79 -3.75
C VAL A 18 -4.09 3.81 -2.96
N VAL A 19 -5.29 3.44 -2.52
CA VAL A 19 -6.14 4.33 -1.72
C VAL A 19 -5.43 4.71 -0.41
N GLY A 20 -4.84 3.74 0.29
CA GLY A 20 -4.08 4.00 1.52
C GLY A 20 -2.91 4.97 1.30
N LEU A 21 -2.13 4.79 0.23
CA LEU A 21 -1.02 5.69 -0.12
C LEU A 21 -1.51 7.09 -0.49
N VAL A 22 -2.61 7.21 -1.24
CA VAL A 22 -3.19 8.50 -1.62
C VAL A 22 -3.70 9.25 -0.39
N VAL A 23 -4.35 8.56 0.55
CA VAL A 23 -4.82 9.16 1.81
C VAL A 23 -3.63 9.60 2.67
N ALA A 24 -2.62 8.75 2.83
CA ALA A 24 -1.42 9.11 3.57
C ALA A 24 -0.68 10.31 2.93
N PHE A 25 -0.58 10.33 1.60
CA PHE A 25 0.05 11.42 0.86
C PHE A 25 -0.71 12.74 0.99
N THR A 26 -2.04 12.72 0.88
CA THR A 26 -2.87 13.92 1.04
C THR A 26 -2.81 14.45 2.48
N ALA A 27 -2.84 13.57 3.48
CA ALA A 27 -2.65 13.93 4.89
C ALA A 27 -1.26 14.54 5.15
N ALA A 28 -0.20 13.92 4.62
CA ALA A 28 1.17 14.45 4.70
C ALA A 28 1.29 15.83 4.03
N ARG A 29 0.73 15.97 2.82
CA ARG A 29 0.76 17.22 2.07
C ARG A 29 -0.02 18.34 2.76
N SER A 30 -1.17 18.01 3.36
CA SER A 30 -1.96 18.96 4.13
C SER A 30 -1.21 19.44 5.37
N ALA A 31 -0.59 18.52 6.12
CA ALA A 31 0.19 18.86 7.32
C ALA A 31 1.41 19.71 6.96
N ALA A 32 2.15 19.33 5.90
CA ALA A 32 3.30 20.09 5.40
C ALA A 32 2.92 21.53 4.99
N LYS A 33 1.78 21.71 4.31
CA LYS A 33 1.27 23.06 3.96
C LYS A 33 0.93 23.91 5.18
N LYS A 34 0.56 23.30 6.29
CA LYS A 34 0.23 23.98 7.55
C LYS A 34 1.44 24.15 8.49
N GLY A 35 2.59 23.57 8.15
CA GLY A 35 3.74 23.51 9.06
C GLY A 35 3.50 22.60 10.27
N GLU A 36 2.47 21.76 10.23
CA GLU A 36 2.08 20.86 11.31
C GLU A 36 2.75 19.49 11.12
N PRO A 37 3.09 18.78 12.21
CA PRO A 37 3.57 17.42 12.10
C PRO A 37 2.50 16.52 11.49
N MET A 38 2.93 15.57 10.66
CA MET A 38 2.04 14.61 10.02
C MET A 38 1.22 13.84 11.09
N PRO A 39 -0.10 13.67 10.91
CA PRO A 39 -0.92 12.98 11.89
C PRO A 39 -0.43 11.54 12.11
N GLY A 40 -0.42 11.09 13.37
CA GLY A 40 0.14 9.79 13.75
C GLY A 40 -0.51 8.60 13.02
N TRP A 41 -1.82 8.66 12.77
CA TRP A 41 -2.54 7.66 11.99
C TRP A 41 -2.11 7.63 10.52
N GLY A 42 -1.65 8.75 9.96
CA GLY A 42 -1.16 8.82 8.58
C GLY A 42 0.09 7.97 8.36
N LYS A 43 1.00 7.93 9.34
CA LYS A 43 2.17 7.04 9.30
C LYS A 43 1.77 5.56 9.34
N VAL A 44 0.77 5.23 10.15
CA VAL A 44 0.23 3.86 10.24
C VAL A 44 -0.38 3.43 8.91
N VAL A 45 -1.24 4.26 8.31
CA VAL A 45 -1.87 3.99 7.01
C VAL A 45 -0.81 3.85 5.91
N GLN A 46 0.21 4.70 5.90
CA GLN A 46 1.33 4.60 4.96
C GLN A 46 2.09 3.27 5.12
N GLY A 47 2.41 2.88 6.36
CA GLY A 47 3.10 1.63 6.66
C GLY A 47 2.31 0.40 6.22
N VAL A 48 1.00 0.37 6.50
CA VAL A 48 0.10 -0.71 6.08
C VAL A 48 0.03 -0.79 4.54
N ALA A 49 -0.08 0.34 3.86
CA ALA A 49 -0.14 0.37 2.41
C ALA A 49 1.17 -0.12 1.76
N ILE A 50 2.33 0.28 2.31
CA ILE A 50 3.64 -0.22 1.86
C ILE A 50 3.76 -1.72 2.10
N ALA A 51 3.31 -2.23 3.25
CA ALA A 51 3.33 -3.66 3.55
C ALA A 51 2.51 -4.46 2.53
N PHE A 52 1.33 -3.96 2.13
CA PHE A 52 0.54 -4.60 1.07
C PHE A 52 1.25 -4.61 -0.28
N VAL A 53 1.89 -3.50 -0.68
CA VAL A 53 2.68 -3.44 -1.93
C VAL A 53 3.84 -4.44 -1.90
N LEU A 54 4.59 -4.51 -0.79
CA LEU A 54 5.71 -5.44 -0.64
C LEU A 54 5.26 -6.90 -0.67
N LEU A 55 4.15 -7.23 0.01
CA LEU A 55 3.58 -8.58 -0.02
C LEU A 55 3.18 -8.98 -1.45
N MET A 56 2.48 -8.09 -2.16
CA MET A 56 2.12 -8.34 -3.57
C MET A 56 3.36 -8.53 -4.46
N ALA A 57 4.39 -7.69 -4.28
CA ALA A 57 5.63 -7.81 -5.04
C ALA A 57 6.32 -9.16 -4.81
N LEU A 58 6.42 -9.60 -3.55
CA LEU A 58 6.99 -10.90 -3.19
C LEU A 58 6.19 -12.05 -3.78
N MET A 59 4.85 -11.99 -3.73
CA MET A 59 3.99 -13.02 -4.31
C MET A 59 4.14 -13.12 -5.83
N ASN A 60 4.25 -11.97 -6.52
CA ASN A 60 4.48 -11.94 -7.97
C ASN A 60 5.89 -12.43 -8.35
N MET A 61 6.93 -12.05 -7.60
CA MET A 61 8.30 -12.53 -7.83
C MET A 61 8.46 -14.03 -7.56
N ALA A 62 7.88 -14.53 -6.47
CA ALA A 62 7.92 -15.96 -6.12
C ALA A 62 7.23 -16.83 -7.16
N TRP A 63 6.26 -16.28 -7.90
CA TRP A 63 5.59 -16.99 -8.98
C TRP A 63 6.27 -16.80 -10.35
N SER A 64 6.80 -15.61 -10.64
CA SER A 64 7.53 -15.38 -11.90
C SER A 64 8.86 -16.14 -11.99
N GLY A 65 9.37 -16.67 -10.88
CA GLY A 65 10.60 -17.48 -10.80
C GLY A 65 10.40 -19.00 -10.92
N SER A 66 9.17 -19.49 -11.14
CA SER A 66 8.84 -20.90 -11.39
C SER A 66 8.44 -21.13 -12.83
#